data_AF-A0A512JPS5-F1
#
_entry.id   AF-A0A512JPS5-F1
#
_cell.length_a   1.000
_cell.length_b   1.000
_cell.length_c   1.000
_cell.angle_alpha   90.00
_cell.angle_beta   90.00
_cell.angle_gamma   90.00
#
_symmetry.space_group_name_H-M   'P 1'
#
loop_
_entity.id
_entity.type
_entity.pdbx_description
1 polymer ?
#
loop_
_entity_poly.entity_id
_entity_poly.type
_entity_poly.pdbx_seq_one_letter_code
_entity_poly.pdbx_strand_id
1 'polypeptide(L)' 'MRRPELKILFITGYAENAIVGNGHLEPGMQVLTKPFVMEALASRIRDLIAKP' A
#
# COMPACT_ATOMS: atom_id res chain seq x y z
N MET A 1 7.63 -18.59 -1.20
CA MET A 1 6.51 -17.67 -0.91
C MET A 1 5.24 -18.28 -1.52
N ARG A 2 4.16 -18.50 -0.75
CA ARG A 2 3.01 -19.34 -1.18
C ARG A 2 1.77 -18.57 -1.69
N ARG A 3 1.83 -17.23 -1.79
CA ARG A 3 0.68 -16.38 -2.15
C ARG A 3 1.11 -15.22 -3.07
N PRO A 4 1.51 -15.48 -4.33
CA PRO A 4 1.99 -14.45 -5.24
C PRO A 4 0.92 -13.41 -5.60
N GLU A 5 -0.36 -13.76 -5.52
CA GLU A 5 -1.48 -12.86 -5.83
C GLU A 5 -2.00 -12.06 -4.63
N LEU A 6 -1.39 -12.22 -3.45
CA LEU A 6 -1.84 -11.50 -2.27
C LEU A 6 -1.53 -10.02 -2.43
N LYS A 7 -2.59 -9.21 -2.45
CA LYS A 7 -2.45 -7.76 -2.47
C LYS A 7 -2.02 -7.26 -1.08
N ILE A 8 -1.09 -6.31 -1.01
CA ILE A 8 -0.44 -5.86 0.23
C ILE A 8 -0.56 -4.33 0.37
N LEU A 9 -1.04 -3.87 1.52
CA LEU A 9 -1.04 -2.45 1.89
C LEU A 9 -0.13 -2.24 3.11
N PHE A 10 0.97 -1.52 2.93
CA PHE A 10 1.86 -1.11 4.00
C PHE A 10 1.37 0.17 4.67
N ILE A 11 1.48 0.25 6.00
CA ILE A 11 1.12 1.45 6.75
C ILE A 11 2.32 1.91 7.57
N THR A 12 2.81 3.13 7.31
CA THR A 12 4.02 3.68 7.96
C THR A 12 3.80 5.06 8.56
N GLY A 13 4.50 5.36 9.65
CA GLY A 13 4.61 6.73 10.20
C GLY A 13 5.89 7.45 9.80
N TYR A 14 6.80 6.77 9.10
CA TYR A 14 8.00 7.38 8.52
C TYR A 14 7.65 7.88 7.12
N ALA A 15 8.07 9.11 6.78
CA ALA A 15 7.72 9.78 5.53
C ALA A 15 7.81 8.85 4.31
N GLU A 16 6.83 8.93 3.40
CA GLU A 16 6.64 8.11 2.20
C GLU A 16 7.95 7.77 1.46
N ASN A 17 8.87 8.72 1.42
CA ASN A 17 10.20 8.60 0.82
C ASN A 17 11.08 7.47 1.39
N ALA A 18 10.86 7.03 2.63
CA ALA A 18 11.65 5.96 3.24
C ALA A 18 11.26 4.55 2.77
N ILE A 19 10.05 4.38 2.22
CA ILE A 19 9.59 3.11 1.64
C ILE A 19 9.74 3.14 0.12
N VAL A 20 9.46 4.29 -0.50
CA VAL A 20 9.54 4.45 -1.96
C VAL A 20 10.98 4.67 -2.45
N GLY A 21 11.89 5.11 -1.57
CA GLY A 21 13.26 5.51 -1.92
C GLY A 21 14.19 4.43 -2.46
N ASN A 22 13.85 3.14 -2.31
CA ASN A 22 14.76 2.03 -2.66
C ASN A 22 14.27 1.10 -3.77
N GLY A 23 13.09 1.30 -4.34
CA GLY A 23 12.60 0.40 -5.38
C GLY A 23 11.10 0.50 -5.55
N HIS A 24 10.68 0.44 -6.81
CA HIS A 24 9.29 0.37 -7.20
C HIS A 24 8.54 -0.68 -6.34
N LEU A 25 7.37 -0.31 -5.82
CA LEU A 25 6.47 -1.29 -5.21
C LEU A 25 6.10 -2.33 -6.27
N GLU A 26 6.19 -3.61 -5.92
CA GLU A 26 5.77 -4.70 -6.81
C GLU A 26 4.27 -4.57 -7.14
N PRO A 27 3.83 -5.09 -8.30
CA PRO A 27 2.41 -5.14 -8.64
C PRO A 27 1.56 -5.74 -7.51
N GLY A 28 0.52 -5.02 -7.11
CA GLY A 28 -0.34 -5.41 -6.00
C GLY A 28 0.11 -4.93 -4.62
N MET A 29 1.21 -4.15 -4.54
CA MET A 29 1.64 -3.50 -3.31
C MET A 29 1.35 -1.99 -3.30
N GLN A 30 0.89 -1.47 -2.17
CA GLN A 30 0.64 -0.04 -1.94
C GLN A 30 1.13 0.40 -0.55
N VAL A 31 1.27 1.71 -0.36
CA VAL A 31 1.65 2.35 0.92
C VAL A 31 0.60 3.39 1.32
N LEU A 32 0.35 3.48 2.63
CA LEU A 32 -0.42 4.55 3.27
C LEU A 32 0.36 5.13 4.45
N THR A 33 0.62 6.44 4.40
CA THR A 33 1.36 7.16 5.43
C THR A 33 0.42 7.63 6.54
N LYS A 34 0.85 7.50 7.80
CA LYS A 34 0.17 8.04 8.98
C LYS A 34 0.56 9.52 9.21
N PRO A 35 -0.33 10.36 9.78
CA PRO A 35 -1.74 10.05 10.06
C PRO A 35 -2.57 10.04 8.78
N PHE A 36 -3.61 9.22 8.75
CA PHE A 36 -4.58 9.19 7.65
C PHE A 36 -6.00 9.20 8.21
N VAL A 37 -6.93 9.71 7.42
CA VAL A 37 -8.36 9.63 7.68
C VAL A 37 -8.93 8.30 7.19
N MET A 38 -10.07 7.88 7.74
CA MET A 38 -10.66 6.56 7.44
C MET A 38 -11.06 6.42 5.97
N GLU A 39 -11.46 7.51 5.35
CA GLU A 39 -11.81 7.60 3.93
C GLU A 39 -10.61 7.27 3.05
N ALA A 40 -9.40 7.71 3.44
CA ALA A 40 -8.18 7.42 2.72
C ALA A 40 -7.84 5.92 2.79
N LEU A 41 -7.96 5.31 3.96
CA LEU A 41 -7.77 3.85 4.11
C LEU A 41 -8.78 3.08 3.26
N ALA A 42 -10.06 3.45 3.35
CA ALA A 42 -11.12 2.79 2.58
C ALA A 42 -10.89 2.92 1.07
N SER A 43 -10.46 4.09 0.59
CA SER A 43 -10.10 4.28 -0.82
C SER A 43 -8.97 3.35 -1.23
N ARG A 44 -7.87 3.30 -0.46
CA ARG A 44 -6.73 2.43 -0.77
C ARG A 44 -7.11 0.97 -0.82
N ILE A 45 -7.94 0.49 0.11
CA ILE A 45 -8.42 -0.88 0.11
C ILE A 45 -9.25 -1.16 -1.15
N ARG A 46 -10.19 -0.26 -1.51
CA ARG A 46 -11.00 -0.42 -2.74
C ARG A 46 -10.12 -0.48 -3.98
N ASP A 47 -9.14 0.41 -4.10
CA ASP A 47 -8.21 0.44 -5.23
C ASP A 47 -7.38 -0.85 -5.32
N LEU A 48 -7.00 -1.41 -4.17
CA LEU A 48 -6.18 -2.62 -4.07
C LEU A 48 -6.94 -3.87 -4.52
N ILE A 49 -8.23 -3.98 -4.17
CA ILE A 49 -9.08 -5.13 -4.49
C ILE A 49 -9.79 -5.01 -5.84
N ALA A 50 -9.95 -3.79 -6.37
CA ALA A 50 -10.59 -3.56 -7.67
C ALA A 50 -9.66 -3.84 -8.86
N LYS A 51 -8.34 -3.81 -8.66
CA LYS A 51 -7.37 -4.16 -9.69
C LYS A 51 -7.28 -5.69 -9.84
N PRO A 52 -7.51 -6.25 -11.04
CA PRO A 52 -7.28 -7.68 -11.31
C PRO A 52 -5.85 -8.07 -10.92
#